data_AF-A0A382I8Q4-F1
#
_entry.id   AF-A0A382I8Q4-F1
#
_cell.length_a   1.000
_cell.length_b   1.000
_cell.length_c   1.000
_cell.angle_alpha   90.00
_cell.angle_beta   90.00
_cell.angle_gamma   90.00
#
_symmetry.space_group_name_H-M   'P 1'
#
loop_
_entity.id
_entity.type
_entity.pdbx_description
1 polymer ?
#
loop_
_entity_poly.entity_id
_entity_poly.type
_entity_poly.pdbx_seq_one_letter_code
_entity_poly.pdbx_strand_id
1 'polypeptide(L)' 'MENKNIDQGRRRFLTTAATVVGGVGAVAAAVPFVSNMNPSAKTKAIGAPVEVDISKLEPG' A
#
# COMPACT_ATOMS: atom_id res chain seq x y z
N MET A 1 5.66 8.77 -49.36
CA MET A 1 5.79 8.39 -47.94
C MET A 1 6.93 9.21 -47.37
N GLU A 2 6.65 10.24 -46.60
CA GLU A 2 7.69 11.04 -45.94
C GLU A 2 8.37 10.15 -44.89
N ASN A 3 9.60 9.71 -45.17
CA ASN A 3 10.40 8.95 -44.20
C ASN A 3 10.90 9.93 -43.14
N LYS A 4 10.01 10.27 -42.21
CA LYS A 4 10.34 11.04 -41.02
C LYS A 4 11.39 10.25 -40.26
N ASN A 5 12.61 10.75 -40.20
CA ASN A 5 13.67 10.18 -39.37
C ASN A 5 13.14 10.12 -37.93
N ILE A 6 12.78 8.93 -37.47
CA ILE A 6 12.20 8.72 -36.14
C ILE A 6 13.33 8.85 -35.13
N ASP A 7 13.22 9.84 -34.24
CA ASP A 7 14.13 9.98 -33.12
C ASP A 7 13.89 8.84 -32.12
N GLN A 8 14.72 7.80 -32.25
CA GLN A 8 14.67 6.62 -31.41
C GLN A 8 15.07 6.91 -29.96
N GLY A 9 15.92 7.92 -29.72
CA GLY A 9 16.35 8.34 -28.39
C GLY A 9 15.18 8.95 -27.61
N ARG A 10 14.49 9.91 -28.23
CA ARG A 10 13.29 10.53 -27.66
C ARG A 10 12.18 9.51 -27.40
N ARG A 11 11.97 8.57 -28.32
CA ARG A 11 10.99 7.49 -28.14
C ARG A 11 11.30 6.64 -26.91
N ARG A 12 12.54 6.16 -26.79
CA ARG A 12 12.98 5.35 -25.64
C ARG A 12 12.84 6.13 -24.34
N PHE A 13 13.27 7.38 -24.31
CA PHE A 13 13.15 8.24 -23.12
C PHE A 13 11.70 8.37 -22.66
N LEU A 14 10.78 8.71 -23.57
CA LEU A 14 9.37 8.88 -23.22
C LEU A 14 8.73 7.56 -22.78
N THR A 15 9.06 6.44 -23.43
CA THR A 15 8.58 5.13 -23.00
C THR A 15 9.08 4.79 -21.59
N THR A 16 10.39 4.95 -21.33
CA THR A 16 10.95 4.68 -20.01
C THR A 16 10.35 5.59 -18.94
N ALA A 17 10.24 6.89 -19.20
CA ALA A 17 9.64 7.85 -18.28
C ALA A 17 8.18 7.49 -17.97
N ALA A 18 7.37 7.17 -18.99
CA ALA A 18 5.99 6.76 -18.83
C ALA A 18 5.86 5.45 -18.03
N THR A 19 6.74 4.47 -18.27
CA THR A 19 6.75 3.21 -17.52
C THR A 19 7.10 3.43 -16.05
N VAL A 20 8.09 4.28 -15.74
CA VAL A 20 8.47 4.57 -14.35
C VAL A 20 7.33 5.27 -13.62
N VAL A 21 6.79 6.35 -14.19
CA VAL A 21 5.68 7.10 -13.57
C VAL A 21 4.45 6.21 -13.40
N GLY A 22 4.10 5.44 -14.43
CA GLY A 22 2.99 4.48 -14.38
C GLY A 22 3.20 3.39 -13.33
N GLY A 23 4.41 2.86 -13.20
CA GLY A 23 4.76 1.84 -12.21
C GLY A 23 4.65 2.38 -10.77
N VAL A 24 5.21 3.56 -10.51
CA VAL A 24 5.08 4.22 -9.19
C VAL A 24 3.62 4.51 -8.86
N GLY A 25 2.85 5.03 -9.82
CA GLY A 25 1.43 5.29 -9.65
C GLY A 25 0.63 4.03 -9.33
N ALA A 26 0.92 2.91 -10.00
CA ALA A 26 0.26 1.64 -9.76
C ALA A 26 0.54 1.09 -8.35
N VAL A 27 1.80 1.16 -7.88
CA VAL A 27 2.16 0.76 -6.52
C VAL A 27 1.47 1.65 -5.49
N ALA A 28 1.51 2.97 -5.66
CA ALA A 28 0.87 3.92 -4.76
C ALA A 28 -0.65 3.68 -4.67
N ALA A 29 -1.29 3.38 -5.79
CA ALA A 29 -2.71 3.03 -5.83
C ALA A 29 -3.00 1.68 -5.15
N ALA A 30 -2.08 0.71 -5.19
CA ALA A 30 -2.26 -0.60 -4.57
C ALA A 30 -2.13 -0.58 -3.02
N VAL A 31 -1.32 0.32 -2.46
CA VAL A 31 -1.07 0.46 -1.01
C VAL A 31 -2.37 0.50 -0.17
N PRO A 32 -3.37 1.38 -0.44
CA PRO A 32 -4.58 1.43 0.36
C PRO A 32 -5.39 0.13 0.34
N PHE A 33 -5.38 -0.62 -0.77
CA PHE A 33 -6.10 -1.89 -0.86
C PHE A 33 -5.47 -2.97 0.01
N VAL A 34 -4.13 -3.07 -0.01
CA VAL A 34 -3.40 -3.99 0.88
C VAL A 34 -3.60 -3.58 2.34
N SER A 35 -3.53 -2.28 2.63
CA SER A 35 -3.79 -1.77 3.98
C SER A 35 -5.22 -2.05 4.44
N ASN A 36 -6.20 -2.13 3.54
CA ASN A 36 -7.58 -2.45 3.88
C ASN A 36 -7.79 -3.93 4.24
N MET A 37 -6.86 -4.81 3.83
CA MET A 37 -6.87 -6.22 4.25
C MET A 37 -6.29 -6.42 5.66
N ASN A 38 -5.63 -5.40 6.23
CA ASN A 38 -5.13 -5.46 7.60
C ASN A 38 -6.29 -5.37 8.63
N PRO A 39 -6.12 -5.95 9.82
CA PRO A 39 -7.12 -5.89 10.87
C PRO A 39 -7.44 -4.44 11.26
N SER A 40 -8.74 -4.14 11.43
CA SER A 40 -9.19 -2.81 11.87
C SER A 40 -8.66 -2.47 13.26
N ALA A 41 -8.61 -1.16 13.58
CA ALA A 41 -8.21 -0.68 14.91
C ALA A 41 -9.08 -1.28 16.03
N LYS A 42 -10.37 -1.51 15.78
CA LYS A 42 -11.29 -2.18 16.71
C LYS A 42 -10.89 -3.64 16.94
N THR A 43 -10.53 -4.37 15.88
CA THR A 43 -10.03 -5.74 15.97
C THR A 43 -8.72 -5.81 16.75
N LYS A 44 -7.81 -4.86 16.50
CA LYS A 44 -6.53 -4.76 17.22
C LYS A 44 -6.72 -4.39 18.70
N ALA A 45 -7.71 -3.55 19.01
CA ALA A 45 -8.05 -3.16 20.38
C ALA A 45 -8.72 -4.27 21.19
N ILE A 46 -9.52 -5.14 20.56
CA ILE A 46 -10.14 -6.30 21.25
C ILE A 46 -9.10 -7.35 21.61
N GLY A 47 -8.01 -7.46 20.83
CA GLY A 47 -6.88 -8.34 21.15
C GLY A 47 -5.89 -7.75 22.17
N ALA A 48 -6.10 -6.53 22.64
CA ALA A 48 -5.25 -5.95 23.68
C ALA A 48 -5.47 -6.69 25.01
N PRO A 49 -4.41 -6.98 25.78
CA PRO A 49 -4.54 -7.62 27.08
C PRO A 49 -5.42 -6.76 28.00
N VAL A 50 -6.50 -7.35 28.52
CA VAL A 50 -7.35 -6.72 29.53
C VAL A 50 -6.70 -6.98 30.89
N GLU A 51 -6.20 -5.94 31.54
CA GLU A 51 -5.77 -6.01 32.94
C GLU A 51 -7.00 -6.08 33.84
N VAL A 52 -7.18 -7.21 34.51
CA VAL A 52 -8.29 -7.44 35.45
C VAL A 52 -7.72 -7.44 36.87
N ASP A 53 -8.16 -6.47 37.69
CA ASP A 53 -7.82 -6.40 39.11
C ASP A 53 -8.59 -7.47 39.90
N ILE A 54 -7.86 -8.49 40.35
CA ILE A 54 -8.38 -9.64 41.11
C ILE A 54 -8.34 -9.43 42.63
N SER A 55 -8.00 -8.23 43.12
CA SER A 55 -7.91 -7.93 44.56
C SER A 55 -9.22 -8.07 45.34
N LYS A 56 -10.36 -8.04 44.64
CA LYS A 56 -11.71 -8.12 45.23
C LYS A 56 -12.32 -9.53 45.18
N LEU A 57 -11.58 -10.53 44.71
CA LEU A 57 -12.07 -11.92 44.71
C LEU A 57 -11.96 -12.50 46.12
N GLU A 58 -13.11 -12.86 46.70
CA GLU A 58 -13.16 -13.57 47.98
C GLU A 58 -12.59 -14.99 47.81
N PRO A 59 -11.79 -15.50 48.76
CA PRO A 59 -11.44 -16.90 48.82
C PRO A 59 -12.72 -17.72 48.99
N GLY A 60 -12.81 -18.82 48.23
CA GLY A 60 -14.02 -19.65 48.11
C GLY A 60 -14.60 -20.16 49.43
#